data_AF-A0A961IX06-F1
#
_entry.id   AF-A0A961IX06-F1
#
_cell.length_a   1.000
_cell.length_b   1.000
_cell.length_c   1.000
_cell.angle_alpha   90.00
_cell.angle_beta   90.00
_cell.angle_gamma   90.00
#
_symmetry.space_group_name_H-M   'P 1'
#
loop_
_entity.id
_entity.type
_entity.pdbx_description
1 polymer ?
#
loop_
_entity_poly.entity_id
_entity_poly.type
_entity_poly.pdbx_seq_one_letter_code
_entity_poly.pdbx_strand_id
1 'polypeptide(L)' 'HLAEARPEVDLVPVWIDNLNSVLPKGEIVPVPLICTVTFGAPLHLAPGEEKEIFLDRARAALARLAKAR' A
#
# COMPACT_ATOMS: atom_id res chain seq x y z
N HIS A 1 -8.81 10.05 -9.85
CA HIS A 1 -9.88 9.20 -10.44
C HIS A 1 -10.61 8.36 -9.40
N LEU A 2 -10.06 7.28 -8.83
CA LEU A 2 -10.81 6.42 -7.88
C LEU A 2 -11.24 7.16 -6.61
N ALA A 3 -10.31 7.85 -5.96
CA ALA A 3 -10.57 8.59 -4.72
C ALA A 3 -11.56 9.75 -4.89
N GLU A 4 -11.58 10.38 -6.08
CA GLU A 4 -12.53 11.44 -6.44
C GLU A 4 -13.93 10.87 -6.69
N ALA A 5 -14.01 9.71 -7.34
CA ALA A 5 -15.27 9.06 -7.68
C ALA A 5 -15.96 8.41 -6.47
N ARG A 6 -15.20 8.09 -5.42
CA ARG A 6 -15.66 7.42 -4.20
C ARG A 6 -15.00 8.05 -2.96
N PRO A 7 -15.31 9.32 -2.64
CA PRO A 7 -14.67 10.05 -1.55
C PRO A 7 -15.01 9.50 -0.15
N GLU A 8 -16.06 8.69 -0.03
CA GLU A 8 -16.46 8.03 1.21
C GLU A 8 -15.71 6.72 1.49
N VAL A 9 -14.90 6.26 0.54
CA VAL A 9 -14.19 4.98 0.65
C VAL A 9 -12.81 5.21 1.24
N ASP A 10 -12.51 4.45 2.30
CA ASP A 10 -11.19 4.38 2.90
C ASP A 10 -10.14 3.82 1.93
N LEU A 11 -9.08 4.59 1.66
CA LEU A 11 -7.89 4.10 0.98
C LEU A 11 -6.86 3.69 2.02
N VAL A 12 -6.81 2.39 2.32
CA VAL A 12 -5.94 1.86 3.36
C VAL A 12 -4.58 1.47 2.77
N PRO A 13 -3.46 2.07 3.24
CA PRO A 13 -2.13 1.67 2.81
C PRO A 13 -1.78 0.30 3.40
N VAL A 14 -1.28 -0.60 2.55
CA VAL A 14 -0.89 -1.96 2.93
C VAL A 14 0.55 -2.23 2.51
N TRP A 15 1.39 -2.65 3.45
CA TRP A 15 2.74 -3.11 3.19
C TRP A 15 2.80 -4.64 3.27
N ILE A 16 3.40 -5.27 2.26
CA ILE A 16 3.58 -6.72 2.21
C ILE A 16 5.08 -7.00 2.20
N ASP A 17 5.58 -7.62 3.26
CA ASP A 17 6.97 -8.05 3.37
C ASP A 17 7.11 -9.51 2.90
N ASN A 18 8.29 -9.85 2.36
CA ASN A 18 8.70 -11.19 1.96
C ASN A 18 7.92 -11.82 0.76
N LEU A 19 7.09 -11.06 0.04
CA LEU A 19 6.32 -11.59 -1.10
C LEU A 19 7.22 -12.06 -2.26
N ASN A 20 8.30 -11.33 -2.55
CA ASN A 20 9.25 -11.64 -3.63
C ASN A 20 10.04 -12.95 -3.38
N SER A 21 10.10 -13.41 -2.13
CA SER A 21 10.74 -14.68 -1.77
C SER A 21 9.78 -15.86 -1.88
N VAL A 22 8.48 -15.61 -1.85
CA VAL A 22 7.43 -16.65 -2.02
C VAL A 22 7.16 -16.94 -3.48
N LEU A 23 7.18 -15.90 -4.34
CA LEU A 23 6.95 -16.01 -5.79
C LEU A 23 7.89 -15.07 -6.56
N PRO A 24 9.15 -15.48 -6.80
CA PRO A 24 10.06 -14.75 -7.66
C PRO A 24 9.53 -14.72 -9.09
N LYS A 25 9.68 -13.60 -9.80
CA LYS A 25 9.31 -13.55 -11.22
C LYS A 25 10.06 -14.63 -12.00
N GLY A 26 9.33 -15.58 -12.59
CA GLY A 26 9.88 -16.62 -13.47
C GLY A 26 10.04 -18.01 -12.84
N GLU A 27 9.75 -18.17 -11.54
CA GLU A 27 9.74 -19.50 -10.90
C GLU A 27 8.35 -20.15 -10.94
N ILE A 28 8.33 -21.48 -11.13
CA ILE A 28 7.11 -22.28 -11.32
C ILE A 28 6.53 -22.76 -9.97
N VAL A 29 7.37 -22.88 -8.93
CA VAL A 29 6.97 -23.50 -7.65
C VAL A 29 7.14 -22.49 -6.50
N PRO A 30 6.05 -22.04 -5.86
CA PRO A 30 6.15 -21.15 -4.71
C PRO A 30 6.72 -21.89 -3.49
N VAL A 31 7.70 -21.29 -2.83
CA VAL A 31 8.21 -21.81 -1.55
C VAL A 31 7.31 -21.28 -0.43
N PRO A 32 6.83 -22.13 0.49
CA PRO A 32 6.08 -21.67 1.65
C PRO A 32 7.00 -20.87 2.58
N LEU A 33 6.86 -19.54 2.57
CA LEU A 33 7.48 -18.62 3.53
C LEU A 33 6.40 -17.80 4.23
N ILE A 34 6.73 -17.31 5.43
CA ILE A 34 5.88 -16.38 6.16
C ILE A 34 5.92 -15.03 5.43
N CYS A 35 4.77 -14.59 4.91
CA CYS A 35 4.56 -13.21 4.48
C CYS A 35 3.93 -12.43 5.64
N THR A 36 4.39 -11.19 5.85
CA THR A 36 3.77 -10.28 6.81
C THR A 36 3.01 -9.20 6.05
N VAL A 37 1.79 -8.93 6.46
CA VAL A 37 0.96 -7.84 5.92
C VAL A 37 0.69 -6.85 7.04
N THR A 38 1.07 -5.59 6.80
CA THR A 38 0.85 -4.49 7.74
C THR A 38 -0.11 -3.49 7.14
N PHE A 39 -1.19 -3.20 7.86
CA PHE A 39 -2.20 -2.21 7.49
C PHE A 39 -1.92 -0.90 8.21
N GLY A 40 -1.98 0.22 7.48
CA GLY A 40 -1.86 1.55 8.05
C GLY A 40 -3.20 2.24 8.30
N ALA A 41 -3.11 3.48 8.75
CA ALA A 41 -4.29 4.33 8.93
C ALA A 41 -4.92 4.66 7.56
N PRO A 42 -6.27 4.70 7.45
CA PRO A 42 -6.95 5.08 6.23
C PRO A 42 -6.59 6.47 5.72
N LEU A 43 -6.65 6.64 4.41
CA LEU A 43 -6.44 7.90 3.71
C LEU A 43 -7.70 8.25 2.90
N HIS A 44 -8.01 9.53 2.86
CA HIS A 44 -9.02 10.11 1.97
C HIS A 44 -8.39 11.22 1.16
N LEU A 45 -8.94 11.47 -0.03
CA LEU A 45 -8.60 12.63 -0.83
C LEU A 45 -9.24 13.86 -0.18
N ALA A 46 -8.43 14.88 0.12
CA ALA A 46 -8.97 16.13 0.64
C ALA A 46 -9.66 16.95 -0.49
N PRO A 47 -10.65 17.79 -0.16
CA PRO A 47 -11.33 18.61 -1.17
C PRO A 47 -10.33 19.50 -1.92
N GLY A 48 -10.28 19.37 -3.25
CA GLY A 48 -9.38 20.14 -4.09
C GLY A 48 -7.90 19.75 -3.98
N GLU A 49 -7.58 18.64 -3.32
CA GLU A 49 -6.20 18.12 -3.25
C GLU A 49 -5.72 17.68 -4.62
N GLU A 50 -4.54 18.18 -5.03
CA GLU A 50 -3.91 17.75 -6.26
C GLU A 50 -3.46 16.29 -6.15
N LYS A 51 -3.60 15.57 -7.27
CA LYS A 51 -3.27 14.15 -7.35
C LYS A 51 -1.86 13.83 -6.85
N GLU A 52 -0.86 14.62 -7.23
CA GLU A 52 0.53 14.37 -6.85
C GLU A 52 0.74 14.54 -5.34
N ILE A 53 0.08 15.52 -4.72
CA ILE A 53 0.11 15.73 -3.26
C ILE A 53 -0.48 14.52 -2.53
N PHE A 54 -1.64 14.04 -2.99
CA PHE A 54 -2.27 12.84 -2.43
C PHE A 54 -1.36 11.61 -2.55
N LEU A 55 -0.77 11.39 -3.73
CA LEU A 55 0.12 10.26 -3.99
C LEU A 55 1.39 10.32 -3.15
N ASP A 56 1.97 11.51 -2.94
CA ASP A 56 3.12 11.69 -2.07
C ASP A 56 2.81 11.33 -0.61
N ARG A 57 1.65 11.76 -0.12
CA ARG A 57 1.19 11.42 1.24
C ARG A 57 0.90 9.92 1.39
N ALA A 58 0.29 9.30 0.38
CA ALA A 58 0.03 7.86 0.35
C ALA A 58 1.35 7.05 0.33
N ARG A 59 2.32 7.48 -0.48
CA ARG A 59 3.67 6.90 -0.51
C ARG A 59 4.37 7.02 0.84
N ALA A 60 4.30 8.19 1.48
CA ALA A 60 4.88 8.39 2.81
C ALA A 60 4.21 7.51 3.87
N ALA A 61 2.89 7.31 3.79
CA ALA A 61 2.16 6.40 4.68
C ALA A 61 2.63 4.94 4.50
N LEU A 62 2.74 4.46 3.26
CA LEU A 62 3.29 3.13 2.96
C LEU A 62 4.73 2.96 3.45
N ALA A 63 5.59 3.95 3.22
CA ALA A 63 6.99 3.89 3.64
C ALA A 63 7.16 3.85 5.16
N ARG A 64 6.23 4.44 5.92
CA ARG A 64 6.20 4.32 7.39
C ARG A 64 5.88 2.91 7.86
N LEU A 65 4.99 2.20 7.16
CA LEU A 65 4.67 0.80 7.48
C LEU A 65 5.88 -0.12 7.27
N ALA A 66 6.69 0.16 6.25
CA ALA A 66 7.93 -0.57 5.99
C ALA A 66 9.00 -0.36 7.07
N LYS A 67 9.06 0.83 7.67
CA LYS A 67 10.06 1.22 8.68
C LYS A 67 9.67 0.89 10.12
N ALA A 68 8.44 0.47 10.38
CA ALA A 68 7.95 0.15 11.72
C ALA A 68 8.45 -1.21 12.24
N ARG A 69 9.53 -1.75 11.65
CA ARG A 69 10.14 -3.05 11.96
C ARG A 69 11.59 -2.86 12.40
#